data_AF-A0A8H5A4D7-F1
#
_entry.id   AF-A0A8H5A4D7-F1
#
_cell.length_a   1.000
_cell.length_b   1.000
_cell.length_c   1.000
_cell.angle_alpha   90.00
_cell.angle_beta   90.00
_cell.angle_gamma   90.00
#
_symmetry.space_group_name_H-M   'P 1'
#
loop_
_entity.id
_entity.type
_entity.pdbx_description
1 polymer ?
#
loop_
_entity_poly.entity_id
_entity_poly.type
_entity_poly.pdbx_seq_one_letter_code
_entity_poly.pdbx_strand_id
1 'polypeptide(L)'
;MSYQMQDWGEKPSERSRWTPLTRMLLSGEMTQEKQQELSSREKFDRWMINEGYRRFFVFVFMLLHALIFSFACVHYSQKESLKTSNELFGFTFVIARSAALVLHVDVAVILFPVSRTLISLLRQTPLNGILQFDKNITFHIVTAWSIVFWSWVHTIAHWNNFAQVAIKYKLGIYGWLVANFVSGPGWTGYVMLIALMGMVLTSTEKPRRANFERFWYTHHMFIVFFFFWSIHGAFCMIQPDVAPFCTSVGASAVGVFWQYWMYSGFIYLAERIAREVRGRHRTYITKVIQHPSNVCEIQMKKEHTKTRAGQYIFLCCPAVSLWQYHPFTLTSAPEEDYISVHIRCVGDFTKELSKALGCDWSKKREPGGNDSSKVVGLTGRDSEIDPAIRRVLPRVYVDGPFGSASEDVFKYEVSVLVGAGIGVTPF
;
A
#
# COMPACT_ATOMS: atom_id res chain seq x y z
N MET A 1 -60.37 -24.85 4.70
CA MET A 1 -59.75 -24.24 3.50
C MET A 1 -58.24 -24.30 3.71
N SER A 2 -57.60 -25.31 3.13
CA SER A 2 -56.18 -25.60 3.29
C SER A 2 -55.34 -24.61 2.47
N TYR A 3 -54.47 -23.84 3.12
CA TYR A 3 -53.44 -23.08 2.42
C TYR A 3 -52.31 -24.04 2.05
N GLN A 4 -52.21 -24.39 0.76
CA GLN A 4 -51.03 -25.05 0.21
C GLN A 4 -49.89 -24.02 0.11
N MET A 5 -48.81 -24.24 0.84
CA MET A 5 -47.52 -23.59 0.55
C MET A 5 -46.96 -24.24 -0.71
N GLN A 6 -46.89 -23.48 -1.81
CA GLN A 6 -46.12 -23.84 -2.99
C GLN A 6 -44.63 -23.71 -2.68
N ASP A 7 -43.96 -24.86 -2.64
CA ASP A 7 -42.50 -24.98 -2.56
C ASP A 7 -41.88 -24.52 -3.88
N TRP A 8 -41.37 -23.30 -3.91
CA TRP A 8 -40.55 -22.79 -5.02
C TRP A 8 -39.12 -23.26 -4.82
N GLY A 9 -38.87 -24.47 -5.29
CA GLY A 9 -37.53 -25.04 -5.41
C GLY A 9 -36.69 -24.26 -6.42
N GLU A 10 -35.63 -23.63 -5.91
CA GLU A 10 -34.29 -23.66 -6.49
C GLU A 10 -33.32 -23.25 -5.38
N LYS A 11 -32.58 -24.22 -4.80
CA LYS A 11 -31.53 -23.92 -3.82
C LYS A 11 -30.36 -23.27 -4.56
N PRO A 12 -30.01 -22.00 -4.30
CA PRO A 12 -28.82 -21.41 -4.88
C PRO A 12 -27.59 -22.10 -4.29
N SER A 13 -26.67 -22.54 -5.15
CA SER A 13 -25.47 -23.30 -4.78
C SER A 13 -24.68 -22.60 -3.66
N GLU A 14 -24.36 -23.35 -2.61
CA GLU A 14 -23.54 -22.93 -1.47
C GLU A 14 -22.15 -22.45 -1.93
N ARG A 15 -21.97 -21.16 -2.19
CA ARG A 15 -20.62 -20.60 -2.30
C ARG A 15 -20.40 -19.19 -1.77
N SER A 16 -21.37 -18.61 -1.07
CA SER A 16 -21.14 -17.39 -0.29
C SER A 16 -21.99 -17.39 0.97
N ARG A 17 -21.34 -17.46 2.13
CA ARG A 17 -21.97 -17.32 3.44
C ARG A 17 -22.39 -15.85 3.64
N TRP A 18 -23.50 -15.46 3.04
CA TRP A 18 -24.19 -14.24 3.39
C TRP A 18 -24.96 -14.46 4.69
N THR A 19 -25.09 -13.42 5.52
CA THR A 19 -25.91 -13.52 6.73
C THR A 19 -27.40 -13.67 6.35
N PRO A 20 -28.24 -14.28 7.22
CA PRO A 20 -29.67 -14.43 6.97
C PRO A 20 -30.36 -13.12 6.59
N LEU A 21 -30.00 -12.01 7.27
CA LEU A 21 -30.49 -10.67 6.96
C LEU A 21 -30.13 -10.23 5.53
N THR A 22 -28.91 -10.50 5.08
CA THR A 22 -28.48 -10.13 3.72
C THR A 22 -29.21 -10.97 2.67
N ARG A 23 -29.50 -12.24 2.98
CA ARG A 23 -30.32 -13.10 2.12
C ARG A 23 -31.75 -12.58 2.03
N MET A 24 -32.36 -12.16 3.14
CA MET A 24 -33.72 -11.57 3.18
C MET A 24 -33.81 -10.19 2.50
N LEU A 25 -32.74 -9.39 2.56
CA LEU A 25 -32.65 -8.11 1.84
C LEU A 25 -32.45 -8.31 0.34
N LEU A 26 -31.61 -9.27 -0.06
CA LEU A 26 -31.35 -9.59 -1.47
C LEU A 26 -32.49 -10.38 -2.11
N SER A 27 -33.28 -11.14 -1.36
CA SER A 27 -34.48 -11.83 -1.85
C SER A 27 -35.65 -10.88 -2.10
N GLY A 28 -35.56 -9.61 -1.66
CA GLY A 28 -36.66 -8.65 -1.73
C GLY A 28 -37.81 -8.95 -0.77
N GLU A 29 -37.66 -9.93 0.13
CA GLU A 29 -38.69 -10.32 1.11
C GLU A 29 -39.07 -9.17 2.05
N MET A 30 -38.14 -8.23 2.30
CA MET A 30 -38.35 -7.09 3.20
C MET A 30 -39.00 -5.88 2.54
N THR A 31 -38.85 -5.69 1.23
CA THR A 31 -39.29 -4.47 0.52
C THR A 31 -40.57 -4.64 -0.29
N GLN A 32 -41.12 -5.86 -0.42
CA GLN A 32 -42.27 -6.20 -1.30
C GLN A 32 -42.12 -5.81 -2.79
N GLU A 33 -41.06 -5.10 -3.17
CA GLU A 33 -40.70 -4.79 -4.54
C GLU A 33 -39.91 -5.96 -5.15
N LYS A 34 -40.44 -6.51 -6.23
CA LYS A 34 -39.75 -7.53 -7.03
C LYS A 34 -38.46 -6.90 -7.57
N GLN A 35 -37.29 -7.46 -7.25
CA GLN A 35 -36.03 -7.01 -7.85
C GLN A 35 -36.19 -6.98 -9.36
N GLN A 36 -35.97 -5.81 -9.96
CA GLN A 36 -36.08 -5.63 -11.39
C GLN A 36 -35.10 -6.60 -12.08
N GLU A 37 -35.62 -7.50 -12.92
CA GLU A 37 -34.77 -8.39 -13.71
C GLU A 37 -34.00 -7.56 -14.74
N LEU A 38 -32.76 -7.22 -14.38
CA LEU A 38 -31.89 -6.44 -15.24
C LEU A 38 -31.60 -7.20 -16.53
N SER A 39 -31.68 -6.48 -17.65
CA SER A 39 -31.23 -6.97 -18.94
C SER A 39 -29.74 -7.33 -18.89
N SER A 40 -29.30 -8.28 -19.73
CA SER A 40 -27.88 -8.64 -19.84
C SER A 40 -26.99 -7.43 -20.14
N ARG A 41 -27.51 -6.42 -20.86
CA ARG A 41 -26.81 -5.15 -21.11
C ARG A 41 -26.67 -4.32 -19.84
N GLU A 42 -27.75 -4.13 -19.09
CA GLU A 42 -27.71 -3.38 -17.82
C GLU A 42 -26.84 -4.06 -16.77
N LYS A 43 -26.83 -5.41 -16.73
CA LYS A 43 -25.92 -6.19 -15.89
C LYS A 43 -24.45 -5.95 -16.28
N PHE A 44 -24.16 -5.94 -17.58
CA PHE A 44 -22.82 -5.65 -18.08
C PHE A 44 -22.40 -4.20 -17.80
N ASP A 45 -23.26 -3.23 -18.03
CA ASP A 45 -22.98 -1.80 -17.79
C ASP A 45 -22.73 -1.55 -16.29
N ARG A 46 -23.57 -2.10 -15.41
CA ARG A 46 -23.34 -2.06 -13.96
C ARG A 46 -22.04 -2.74 -13.57
N TRP A 47 -21.72 -3.89 -14.18
CA TRP A 47 -20.45 -4.55 -13.93
C TRP A 47 -19.26 -3.73 -14.43
N MET A 48 -19.36 -3.09 -15.60
CA MET A 48 -18.32 -2.24 -16.18
C MET A 48 -17.98 -1.04 -15.29
N ILE A 49 -19.02 -0.39 -14.76
CA ILE A 49 -18.90 0.75 -13.83
C ILE A 49 -18.24 0.31 -12.52
N ASN A 50 -18.71 -0.78 -11.91
CA ASN A 50 -18.26 -1.19 -10.58
C ASN A 50 -16.88 -1.87 -10.61
N GLU A 51 -16.66 -2.75 -11.56
CA GLU A 51 -15.59 -3.76 -11.54
C GLU A 51 -14.82 -3.86 -12.87
N GLY A 52 -15.44 -3.51 -13.99
CA GLY A 52 -14.86 -3.65 -15.33
C GLY A 52 -13.59 -2.83 -15.51
N TYR A 53 -13.60 -1.53 -15.17
CA TYR A 53 -12.40 -0.70 -15.27
C TYR A 53 -11.20 -1.25 -14.48
N ARG A 54 -11.45 -1.79 -13.28
CA ARG A 54 -10.39 -2.41 -12.45
C ARG A 54 -9.81 -3.65 -13.14
N ARG A 55 -10.68 -4.53 -13.64
CA ARG A 55 -10.27 -5.78 -14.29
C ARG A 55 -9.63 -5.53 -15.65
N PHE A 56 -10.14 -4.57 -16.42
CA PHE A 56 -9.57 -4.14 -17.68
C PHE A 56 -8.16 -3.58 -17.48
N PHE A 57 -7.95 -2.72 -16.48
CA PHE A 57 -6.62 -2.21 -16.15
C PHE A 57 -5.63 -3.34 -15.80
N VAL A 58 -6.04 -4.28 -14.94
CA VAL A 58 -5.19 -5.45 -14.59
C VAL A 58 -4.93 -6.34 -15.81
N PHE A 59 -5.93 -6.53 -16.68
CA PHE A 59 -5.76 -7.27 -17.93
C PHE A 59 -4.76 -6.60 -18.87
N VAL A 60 -4.88 -5.29 -19.09
CA VAL A 60 -3.93 -4.50 -19.90
C VAL A 60 -2.53 -4.58 -19.28
N PHE A 61 -2.41 -4.46 -17.95
CA PHE A 61 -1.14 -4.59 -17.24
C PHE A 61 -0.49 -5.97 -17.51
N MET A 62 -1.24 -7.07 -17.34
CA MET A 62 -0.74 -8.42 -17.62
C MET A 62 -0.39 -8.61 -19.10
N LEU A 63 -1.21 -8.08 -20.02
CA LEU A 63 -0.95 -8.14 -21.45
C LEU A 63 0.36 -7.42 -21.82
N LEU A 64 0.60 -6.23 -21.27
CA LEU A 64 1.84 -5.50 -21.48
C LEU A 64 3.06 -6.27 -20.95
N HIS A 65 2.94 -6.92 -19.79
CA HIS A 65 4.03 -7.75 -19.23
C HIS A 65 4.31 -8.96 -20.13
N ALA A 66 3.26 -9.63 -20.60
CA ALA A 66 3.40 -10.75 -21.53
C ALA A 66 4.04 -10.31 -22.85
N LEU A 67 3.62 -9.17 -23.42
CA LEU A 67 4.20 -8.62 -24.65
C LEU A 67 5.68 -8.27 -24.46
N ILE A 68 6.04 -7.56 -23.39
CA ILE A 68 7.43 -7.20 -23.09
C ILE A 68 8.26 -8.48 -22.93
N PHE A 69 7.77 -9.46 -22.19
CA PHE A 69 8.45 -10.74 -22.02
C PHE A 69 8.63 -11.48 -23.35
N SER A 70 7.58 -11.59 -24.16
CA SER A 70 7.64 -12.27 -25.47
C SER A 70 8.59 -11.58 -26.43
N PHE A 71 8.53 -10.24 -26.56
CA PHE A 71 9.47 -9.50 -27.39
C PHE A 71 10.90 -9.60 -26.88
N ALA A 72 11.11 -9.57 -25.56
CA ALA A 72 12.43 -9.79 -24.97
C ALA A 72 12.95 -11.21 -25.25
N CYS A 73 12.10 -12.23 -25.19
CA CYS A 73 12.47 -13.59 -25.52
C CYS A 73 12.94 -13.69 -26.98
N VAL A 74 12.20 -13.12 -27.93
CA VAL A 74 12.59 -13.09 -29.34
C VAL A 74 13.92 -12.34 -29.49
N HIS A 75 14.03 -11.13 -28.94
CA HIS A 75 15.24 -10.31 -29.01
C HIS A 75 16.48 -11.03 -28.46
N TYR A 76 16.41 -11.57 -27.24
CA TYR A 76 17.56 -12.24 -26.61
C TYR A 76 17.89 -13.60 -27.24
N SER A 77 16.92 -14.27 -27.85
CA SER A 77 17.18 -15.53 -28.58
C SER A 77 17.91 -15.31 -29.90
N GLN A 78 17.63 -14.21 -30.60
CA GLN A 78 18.15 -13.94 -31.95
C GLN A 78 19.38 -13.02 -31.96
N LYS A 79 19.72 -12.40 -30.83
CA LYS A 79 20.84 -11.45 -30.77
C LYS A 79 22.20 -12.13 -30.95
N GLU A 80 22.90 -11.77 -32.03
CA GLU A 80 24.21 -12.36 -32.38
C GLU A 80 25.28 -12.16 -31.31
N SER A 81 25.32 -10.99 -30.66
CA SER A 81 26.30 -10.72 -29.59
C SER A 81 26.14 -11.62 -28.36
N LEU A 82 25.01 -12.32 -28.23
CA LEU A 82 24.70 -13.23 -27.12
C LEU A 82 24.69 -14.70 -27.57
N LYS A 83 25.10 -15.00 -28.81
CA LYS A 83 25.08 -16.37 -29.36
C LYS A 83 25.89 -17.35 -28.50
N THR A 84 27.08 -16.96 -28.06
CA THR A 84 27.91 -17.77 -27.14
C THR A 84 27.20 -18.06 -25.82
N SER A 85 26.48 -17.08 -25.27
CA SER A 85 25.70 -17.26 -24.03
C SER A 85 24.47 -18.15 -24.27
N ASN A 86 23.77 -17.98 -25.38
CA ASN A 86 22.64 -18.83 -25.77
C ASN A 86 23.06 -20.29 -25.99
N GLU A 87 24.23 -20.53 -26.60
CA GLU A 87 24.78 -21.88 -26.78
C GLU A 87 25.25 -22.50 -25.45
N LEU A 88 25.72 -21.67 -24.50
CA LEU A 88 26.21 -22.11 -23.20
C LEU A 88 25.07 -22.44 -22.21
N PHE A 89 24.04 -21.61 -22.17
CA PHE A 89 22.99 -21.64 -21.15
C PHE A 89 21.61 -22.06 -21.68
N GLY A 90 21.45 -22.14 -23.01
CA GLY A 90 20.20 -22.51 -23.66
C GLY A 90 19.06 -21.52 -23.38
N PHE A 91 17.84 -22.04 -23.43
CA PHE A 91 16.61 -21.25 -23.33
C PHE A 91 16.43 -20.57 -21.96
N THR A 92 17.00 -21.11 -20.88
CA THR A 92 16.88 -20.50 -19.55
C THR A 92 17.65 -19.19 -19.41
N PHE A 93 18.66 -18.94 -20.25
CA PHE A 93 19.26 -17.60 -20.33
C PHE A 93 18.29 -16.57 -20.89
N VAL A 94 17.58 -16.93 -21.96
CA VAL A 94 16.56 -16.07 -22.60
C VAL A 94 15.45 -15.74 -21.59
N ILE A 95 14.96 -16.75 -20.85
CA ILE A 95 13.97 -16.54 -19.79
C ILE A 95 14.51 -15.60 -18.70
N ALA A 96 15.73 -15.84 -18.20
CA ALA A 96 16.30 -15.03 -17.12
C ALA A 96 16.42 -13.55 -17.51
N ARG A 97 16.87 -13.26 -18.75
CA ARG A 97 17.01 -11.90 -19.29
C ARG A 97 15.67 -11.24 -19.55
N SER A 98 14.71 -11.99 -20.07
CA SER A 98 13.36 -11.48 -20.35
C SER A 98 12.61 -11.17 -19.06
N ALA A 99 12.72 -12.02 -18.03
CA ALA A 99 12.18 -11.76 -16.71
C ALA A 99 12.83 -10.54 -16.05
N ALA A 100 14.15 -10.35 -16.21
CA ALA A 100 14.84 -9.16 -15.71
C ALA A 100 14.32 -7.86 -16.36
N LEU A 101 14.02 -7.88 -17.67
CA LEU A 101 13.46 -6.72 -18.35
C LEU A 101 12.08 -6.34 -17.80
N VAL A 102 11.23 -7.33 -17.55
CA VAL A 102 9.92 -7.08 -16.94
C VAL A 102 10.08 -6.53 -15.53
N LEU A 103 11.00 -7.08 -14.73
CA LEU A 103 11.30 -6.55 -13.39
C LEU A 103 11.84 -5.11 -13.43
N HIS A 104 12.63 -4.73 -14.44
CA HIS A 104 13.06 -3.33 -14.61
C HIS A 104 11.87 -2.38 -14.74
N VAL A 105 10.84 -2.77 -15.50
CA VAL A 105 9.60 -2.00 -15.64
C VAL A 105 8.84 -1.94 -14.32
N ASP A 106 8.66 -3.07 -13.64
CA ASP A 106 7.96 -3.12 -12.36
C ASP A 106 8.62 -2.26 -11.28
N VAL A 107 9.95 -2.35 -11.17
CA VAL A 107 10.75 -1.58 -10.20
C VAL A 107 10.77 -0.09 -10.57
N ALA A 108 10.66 0.26 -11.85
CA ALA A 108 10.48 1.63 -12.30
C ALA A 108 9.14 2.23 -11.84
N VAL A 109 8.08 1.42 -11.72
CA VAL A 109 6.74 1.93 -11.44
C VAL A 109 6.31 1.82 -9.98
N ILE A 110 6.84 0.87 -9.21
CA ILE A 110 6.34 0.51 -7.86
C ILE A 110 6.30 1.66 -6.84
N LEU A 111 7.16 2.68 -6.98
CA LEU A 111 7.24 3.84 -6.07
C LEU A 111 6.28 4.99 -6.43
N PHE A 112 5.78 5.06 -7.67
CA PHE A 112 4.84 6.11 -8.07
C PHE A 112 3.51 6.05 -7.30
N PRO A 113 2.84 4.88 -7.15
CA PRO A 113 1.52 4.84 -6.54
C PRO A 113 1.54 5.21 -5.05
N VAL A 114 2.68 5.09 -4.37
CA VAL A 114 2.84 5.46 -2.95
C VAL A 114 3.20 6.94 -2.74
N SER A 115 3.42 7.69 -3.83
CA SER A 115 3.67 9.14 -3.83
C SER A 115 2.36 9.94 -3.77
N ARG A 116 1.75 9.98 -2.59
CA ARG A 116 0.41 10.54 -2.29
C ARG A 116 0.17 11.97 -2.82
N THR A 117 1.10 12.91 -2.69
CA THR A 117 0.92 14.27 -3.22
C THR A 117 0.85 14.23 -4.74
N LEU A 118 1.74 13.48 -5.40
CA LEU A 118 1.70 13.29 -6.85
C LEU A 118 0.36 12.68 -7.29
N ILE A 119 -0.08 11.61 -6.62
CA ILE A 119 -1.38 10.98 -6.90
C ILE A 119 -2.54 11.95 -6.66
N SER A 120 -2.48 12.75 -5.60
CA SER A 120 -3.50 13.77 -5.29
C SER A 120 -3.57 14.86 -6.36
N LEU A 121 -2.42 15.30 -6.89
CA LEU A 121 -2.34 16.26 -7.98
C LEU A 121 -2.87 15.65 -9.29
N LEU A 122 -2.47 14.42 -9.62
CA LEU A 122 -2.95 13.71 -10.80
C LEU A 122 -4.46 13.46 -10.76
N ARG A 123 -5.03 13.21 -9.58
CA ARG A 123 -6.49 13.06 -9.38
C ARG A 123 -7.28 14.31 -9.78
N GLN A 124 -6.69 15.50 -9.68
CA GLN A 124 -7.34 16.76 -10.07
C GLN A 124 -7.29 17.01 -11.59
N THR A 125 -6.52 16.21 -12.34
CA THR A 125 -6.41 16.34 -13.79
C THR A 125 -7.48 15.51 -14.51
N PRO A 126 -7.76 15.79 -15.80
CA PRO A 126 -8.67 14.96 -16.61
C PRO A 126 -8.24 13.49 -16.71
N LEU A 127 -6.99 13.14 -16.38
CA LEU A 127 -6.52 11.75 -16.39
C LEU A 127 -7.28 10.87 -15.40
N ASN A 128 -7.89 11.43 -14.34
CA ASN A 128 -8.67 10.64 -13.38
C ASN A 128 -9.88 9.93 -14.02
N GLY A 129 -10.38 10.43 -15.15
CA GLY A 129 -11.44 9.77 -15.92
C GLY A 129 -10.98 8.51 -16.65
N ILE A 130 -9.68 8.38 -16.93
CA ILE A 130 -9.09 7.24 -17.65
C ILE A 130 -8.39 6.29 -16.68
N LEU A 131 -7.60 6.84 -15.75
CA LEU A 131 -6.83 6.11 -14.75
C LEU A 131 -7.44 6.36 -13.37
N GLN A 132 -7.93 5.29 -12.72
CA GLN A 132 -8.49 5.35 -11.37
C GLN A 132 -7.38 5.52 -10.32
N PHE A 133 -6.90 6.75 -10.14
CA PHE A 133 -5.83 7.09 -9.18
C PHE A 133 -6.20 6.76 -7.73
N ASP A 134 -7.50 6.66 -7.41
CA ASP A 134 -8.01 6.23 -6.10
C ASP A 134 -7.63 4.78 -5.74
N LYS A 135 -7.29 3.96 -6.73
CA LYS A 135 -6.83 2.57 -6.55
C LYS A 135 -5.30 2.43 -6.65
N ASN A 136 -4.56 3.52 -6.45
CA ASN A 136 -3.10 3.54 -6.46
C ASN A 136 -2.46 2.44 -5.58
N ILE A 137 -2.97 2.22 -4.36
CA ILE A 137 -2.46 1.17 -3.48
C ILE A 137 -2.77 -0.23 -4.01
N THR A 138 -3.94 -0.44 -4.61
CA THR A 138 -4.24 -1.70 -5.30
C THR A 138 -3.26 -1.94 -6.43
N PHE A 139 -2.92 -0.91 -7.21
CA PHE A 139 -1.91 -1.01 -8.25
C PHE A 139 -0.53 -1.34 -7.68
N HIS A 140 -0.08 -0.68 -6.62
CA HIS A 140 1.16 -1.02 -5.91
C HIS A 140 1.21 -2.50 -5.49
N ILE A 141 0.10 -3.04 -4.97
CA ILE A 141 0.00 -4.46 -4.58
C ILE A 141 0.11 -5.38 -5.80
N VAL A 142 -0.57 -5.06 -6.91
CA VAL A 142 -0.50 -5.85 -8.15
C VAL A 142 0.93 -5.85 -8.72
N THR A 143 1.58 -4.69 -8.80
CA THR A 143 2.98 -4.58 -9.21
C THR A 143 3.90 -5.34 -8.25
N ALA A 144 3.67 -5.29 -6.94
CA ALA A 144 4.47 -6.06 -5.98
C ALA A 144 4.35 -7.58 -6.21
N TRP A 145 3.16 -8.09 -6.51
CA TRP A 145 2.98 -9.50 -6.88
C TRP A 145 3.65 -9.85 -8.21
N SER A 146 3.64 -8.94 -9.20
CA SER A 146 4.41 -9.09 -10.44
C SER A 146 5.91 -9.21 -10.15
N ILE A 147 6.46 -8.34 -9.30
CA ILE A 147 7.88 -8.40 -8.88
C ILE A 147 8.20 -9.75 -8.24
N VAL A 148 7.35 -10.25 -7.35
CA VAL A 148 7.54 -11.56 -6.71
C VAL A 148 7.56 -12.68 -7.74
N PHE A 149 6.58 -12.71 -8.64
CA PHE A 149 6.47 -13.74 -9.67
C PHE A 149 7.70 -13.74 -10.58
N TRP A 150 8.06 -12.59 -11.16
CA TRP A 150 9.19 -12.51 -12.08
C TRP A 150 10.53 -12.67 -11.38
N SER A 151 10.66 -12.31 -10.10
CA SER A 151 11.87 -12.58 -9.31
C SER A 151 12.10 -14.08 -9.18
N TRP A 152 11.06 -14.87 -8.89
CA TRP A 152 11.19 -16.34 -8.84
C TRP A 152 11.48 -16.95 -10.20
N VAL A 153 10.80 -16.50 -11.27
CA VAL A 153 11.11 -16.95 -12.64
C VAL A 153 12.57 -16.66 -12.99
N HIS A 154 13.06 -15.46 -12.69
CA HIS A 154 14.43 -15.03 -12.91
C HIS A 154 15.44 -15.87 -12.09
N THR A 155 15.20 -16.06 -10.79
CA THR A 155 16.08 -16.84 -9.90
C THR A 155 16.16 -18.30 -10.33
N ILE A 156 15.02 -18.95 -10.61
CA ILE A 156 14.99 -20.36 -11.03
C ILE A 156 15.71 -20.55 -12.36
N ALA A 157 15.52 -19.62 -13.30
CA ALA A 157 16.26 -19.64 -14.57
C ALA A 157 17.77 -19.50 -14.35
N HIS A 158 18.21 -18.64 -13.42
CA HIS A 158 19.62 -18.51 -13.05
C HIS A 158 20.18 -19.77 -12.36
N TRP A 159 19.41 -20.45 -11.51
CA TRP A 159 19.84 -21.73 -10.92
C TRP A 159 20.15 -22.77 -11.99
N ASN A 160 19.32 -22.86 -13.03
CA ASN A 160 19.59 -23.74 -14.17
C ASN A 160 20.81 -23.28 -14.98
N ASN A 161 20.96 -21.98 -15.22
CA ASN A 161 22.12 -21.43 -15.94
C ASN A 161 23.44 -21.75 -15.21
N PHE A 162 23.48 -21.60 -13.89
CA PHE A 162 24.63 -22.00 -13.08
C PHE A 162 24.86 -23.52 -13.06
N ALA A 163 23.79 -24.32 -13.10
CA ALA A 163 23.91 -25.78 -13.20
C ALA A 163 24.56 -26.20 -14.53
N GLN A 164 24.15 -25.58 -15.63
CA GLN A 164 24.75 -25.84 -16.95
C GLN A 164 26.23 -25.48 -17.00
N VAL A 165 26.63 -24.36 -16.38
CA VAL A 165 28.06 -24.00 -16.24
C VAL A 165 28.81 -25.04 -15.41
N ALA A 166 28.26 -25.46 -14.27
CA ALA A 166 28.90 -26.45 -13.42
C ALA A 166 29.10 -27.80 -14.15
N ILE A 167 28.13 -28.21 -14.98
CA ILE A 167 28.22 -29.42 -15.82
C ILE A 167 29.29 -29.24 -16.91
N LYS A 168 29.26 -28.12 -17.65
CA LYS A 168 30.19 -27.89 -18.77
C LYS A 168 31.65 -27.86 -18.33
N TYR A 169 31.94 -27.23 -17.21
CA TYR A 169 33.30 -27.15 -16.65
C TYR A 169 33.63 -28.29 -15.69
N LYS A 170 32.75 -29.30 -15.55
CA LYS A 170 32.93 -30.46 -14.67
C LYS A 170 33.27 -30.10 -13.21
N LEU A 171 32.66 -29.02 -12.71
CA LEU A 171 32.92 -28.49 -11.36
C LEU A 171 32.07 -29.19 -10.28
N GLY A 172 31.11 -30.04 -10.67
CA GLY A 172 30.19 -30.73 -9.78
C GLY A 172 29.31 -29.77 -8.95
N ILE A 173 28.71 -30.29 -7.87
CA ILE A 173 27.87 -29.50 -6.94
C ILE A 173 28.65 -28.34 -6.32
N TYR A 174 29.94 -28.51 -6.07
CA TYR A 174 30.78 -27.46 -5.50
C TYR A 174 30.81 -26.22 -6.40
N GLY A 175 31.05 -26.38 -7.71
CA GLY A 175 31.01 -25.26 -8.65
C GLY A 175 29.65 -24.57 -8.72
N TRP A 176 28.56 -25.33 -8.64
CA TRP A 176 27.20 -24.77 -8.61
C TRP A 176 26.96 -23.92 -7.35
N LEU A 177 27.41 -24.38 -6.18
CA LEU A 177 27.31 -23.63 -4.93
C LEU A 177 28.14 -22.35 -4.97
N VAL A 178 29.39 -22.42 -5.46
CA VAL A 178 30.25 -21.25 -5.61
C VAL A 178 29.63 -20.23 -6.57
N ALA A 179 29.10 -20.68 -7.71
CA ALA A 179 28.43 -19.79 -8.66
C ALA A 179 27.20 -19.11 -8.05
N ASN A 180 26.44 -19.79 -7.19
CA ASN A 180 25.27 -19.22 -6.54
C ASN A 180 25.60 -18.25 -5.40
N PHE A 181 26.52 -18.63 -4.50
CA PHE A 181 26.70 -17.94 -3.23
C PHE A 181 27.92 -17.01 -3.19
N VAL A 182 28.87 -17.16 -4.13
CA VAL A 182 30.10 -16.36 -4.15
C VAL A 182 30.12 -15.40 -5.33
N SER A 183 29.46 -15.73 -6.45
CA SER A 183 29.39 -14.80 -7.58
C SER A 183 28.66 -13.51 -7.18
N GLY A 184 29.14 -12.38 -7.69
CA GLY A 184 28.57 -11.06 -7.43
C GLY A 184 27.06 -10.99 -7.62
N PRO A 185 26.53 -11.36 -8.81
CA PRO A 185 25.09 -11.41 -9.03
C PRO A 185 24.38 -12.45 -8.15
N GLY A 186 25.02 -13.59 -7.86
CA GLY A 186 24.44 -14.65 -7.04
C GLY A 186 24.08 -14.19 -5.63
N TRP A 187 25.06 -13.76 -4.84
CA TRP A 187 24.82 -13.37 -3.45
C TRP A 187 23.95 -12.11 -3.34
N THR A 188 24.14 -11.12 -4.22
CA THR A 188 23.29 -9.92 -4.24
C THR A 188 21.84 -10.27 -4.59
N GLY A 189 21.63 -11.23 -5.49
CA GLY A 189 20.32 -11.78 -5.82
C GLY A 189 19.62 -12.40 -4.62
N TYR A 190 20.33 -13.20 -3.82
CA TYR A 190 19.77 -13.79 -2.60
C TYR A 190 19.42 -12.74 -1.54
N VAL A 191 20.26 -11.73 -1.34
CA VAL A 191 19.95 -10.64 -0.39
C VAL A 191 18.68 -9.89 -0.81
N MET A 192 18.53 -9.58 -2.10
CA MET A 192 17.30 -8.97 -2.62
C MET A 192 16.08 -9.88 -2.45
N LEU A 193 16.21 -11.17 -2.78
CA LEU A 193 15.11 -12.12 -2.70
C LEU A 193 14.65 -12.30 -1.24
N ILE A 194 15.57 -12.42 -0.29
CA ILE A 194 15.24 -12.50 1.14
C ILE A 194 14.55 -11.21 1.61
N ALA A 195 15.05 -10.04 1.19
CA ALA A 195 14.41 -8.77 1.51
C ALA A 195 13.00 -8.67 0.94
N LEU A 196 12.81 -9.04 -0.33
CA LEU A 196 11.52 -9.08 -1.00
C LEU A 196 10.53 -10.01 -0.30
N MET A 197 10.94 -11.24 0.00
CA MET A 197 10.09 -12.21 0.68
C MET A 197 9.77 -11.77 2.11
N GLY A 198 10.73 -11.21 2.85
CA GLY A 198 10.52 -10.63 4.17
C GLY A 198 9.46 -9.53 4.16
N MET A 199 9.50 -8.63 3.19
CA MET A 199 8.48 -7.59 3.00
C MET A 199 7.10 -8.18 2.69
N VAL A 200 7.01 -9.15 1.77
CA VAL A 200 5.73 -9.70 1.32
C VAL A 200 5.02 -10.47 2.44
N LEU A 201 5.75 -11.27 3.20
CA LEU A 201 5.19 -12.08 4.28
C LEU A 201 4.44 -11.22 5.31
N THR A 202 5.00 -10.08 5.70
CA THR A 202 4.38 -9.15 6.66
C THR A 202 3.35 -8.22 6.02
N SER A 203 3.41 -8.01 4.70
CA SER A 203 2.48 -7.13 3.97
C SER A 203 1.15 -7.80 3.61
N THR A 204 1.06 -9.13 3.70
CA THR A 204 -0.22 -9.84 3.52
C THR A 204 -1.27 -9.41 4.56
N GLU A 205 -2.55 -9.59 4.24
CA GLU A 205 -3.63 -8.99 5.04
C GLU A 205 -3.67 -9.47 6.50
N LYS A 206 -3.52 -10.78 6.74
CA LYS A 206 -3.61 -11.33 8.10
C LYS A 206 -2.49 -10.81 9.02
N PRO A 207 -1.19 -10.91 8.65
CA PRO A 207 -0.10 -10.40 9.48
C PRO A 207 -0.13 -8.88 9.64
N ARG A 208 -0.44 -8.13 8.56
CA ARG A 208 -0.52 -6.67 8.59
C ARG A 208 -1.62 -6.17 9.54
N ARG A 209 -2.78 -6.82 9.55
CA ARG A 209 -3.89 -6.49 10.48
C ARG A 209 -3.57 -6.88 11.92
N ALA A 210 -2.80 -7.96 12.13
CA ALA A 210 -2.42 -8.42 13.45
C ALA A 210 -1.40 -7.48 14.12
N ASN A 211 -0.38 -7.03 13.37
CA ASN A 211 0.59 -6.06 13.85
C ASN A 211 1.06 -5.14 12.71
N PHE A 212 0.57 -3.91 12.73
CA PHE A 212 0.90 -2.92 11.70
C PHE A 212 2.36 -2.44 11.78
N GLU A 213 2.94 -2.34 12.98
CA GLU A 213 4.32 -1.90 13.14
C GLU A 213 5.31 -2.90 12.56
N ARG A 214 5.09 -4.20 12.77
CA ARG A 214 5.89 -5.26 12.14
C ARG A 214 5.89 -5.13 10.61
N PHE A 215 4.71 -4.91 10.02
CA PHE A 215 4.59 -4.60 8.60
C PHE A 215 5.42 -3.37 8.25
N TRP A 216 5.22 -2.25 8.96
CA TRP A 216 5.90 -0.98 8.67
C TRP A 216 7.43 -1.11 8.70
N TYR A 217 8.01 -1.71 9.75
CA TYR A 217 9.46 -1.85 9.89
C TYR A 217 10.05 -2.79 8.84
N THR A 218 9.42 -3.95 8.61
CA THR A 218 9.92 -4.90 7.60
C THR A 218 9.75 -4.36 6.18
N HIS A 219 8.72 -3.58 5.90
CA HIS A 219 8.53 -2.97 4.60
C HIS A 219 9.66 -1.97 4.25
N HIS A 220 10.34 -1.37 5.22
CA HIS A 220 11.53 -0.52 4.99
C HIS A 220 12.75 -1.27 4.43
N MET A 221 12.72 -2.62 4.43
CA MET A 221 13.70 -3.42 3.69
C MET A 221 13.71 -3.12 2.19
N PHE A 222 12.75 -2.34 1.66
CA PHE A 222 12.82 -1.81 0.29
C PHE A 222 14.13 -1.04 0.07
N ILE A 223 14.66 -0.35 1.09
CA ILE A 223 15.95 0.38 0.98
C ILE A 223 17.08 -0.61 0.65
N VAL A 224 17.11 -1.74 1.35
CA VAL A 224 18.08 -2.82 1.10
C VAL A 224 17.85 -3.39 -0.31
N PHE A 225 16.60 -3.67 -0.69
CA PHE A 225 16.24 -4.16 -2.01
C PHE A 225 16.75 -3.24 -3.14
N PHE A 226 16.45 -1.94 -3.10
CA PHE A 226 16.86 -0.98 -4.13
C PHE A 226 18.37 -0.70 -4.14
N PHE A 227 19.02 -0.72 -2.98
CA PHE A 227 20.48 -0.64 -2.90
C PHE A 227 21.12 -1.83 -3.64
N PHE A 228 20.73 -3.06 -3.29
CA PHE A 228 21.25 -4.24 -3.93
C PHE A 228 20.84 -4.36 -5.39
N TRP A 229 19.64 -3.91 -5.77
CA TRP A 229 19.20 -3.81 -7.16
C TRP A 229 20.16 -2.97 -8.01
N SER A 230 20.61 -1.83 -7.47
CA SER A 230 21.49 -0.90 -8.17
C SER A 230 22.87 -1.50 -8.45
N ILE A 231 23.37 -2.36 -7.56
CA ILE A 231 24.69 -3.00 -7.70
C ILE A 231 24.63 -4.42 -8.28
N HIS A 232 23.46 -5.08 -8.29
CA HIS A 232 23.31 -6.44 -8.80
C HIS A 232 23.75 -6.56 -10.26
N GLY A 233 23.48 -5.53 -11.07
CA GLY A 233 23.97 -5.41 -12.45
C GLY A 233 25.41 -4.89 -12.60
N ALA A 234 26.07 -4.44 -11.52
CA ALA A 234 27.41 -3.83 -11.59
C ALA A 234 28.54 -4.83 -11.80
N PHE A 235 28.31 -6.12 -11.53
CA PHE A 235 29.31 -7.16 -11.73
C PHE A 235 29.55 -7.51 -13.20
N CYS A 236 28.75 -6.96 -14.13
CA CYS A 236 28.92 -7.09 -15.57
C CYS A 236 29.17 -8.50 -16.09
N MET A 237 28.53 -9.48 -15.44
CA MET A 237 28.54 -10.84 -15.95
C MET A 237 27.93 -10.89 -17.36
N ILE A 238 26.99 -9.98 -17.67
CA ILE A 238 26.39 -9.78 -18.99
C ILE A 238 26.26 -8.28 -19.22
N GLN A 239 26.85 -7.75 -20.30
CA GLN A 239 26.76 -6.33 -20.63
C GLN A 239 25.34 -5.92 -21.03
N PRO A 240 24.89 -4.70 -20.67
CA PRO A 240 23.62 -4.16 -21.15
C PRO A 240 23.70 -3.84 -22.64
N ASP A 241 22.53 -3.85 -23.30
CA ASP A 241 22.41 -3.71 -24.75
C ASP A 241 22.53 -2.24 -25.23
N VAL A 242 22.37 -1.30 -24.31
CA VAL A 242 22.36 0.15 -24.57
C VAL A 242 23.30 0.84 -23.60
N ALA A 243 23.93 1.92 -24.04
CA ALA A 243 24.76 2.76 -23.19
C ALA A 243 23.93 3.38 -22.05
N PRO A 244 24.50 3.55 -20.84
CA PRO A 244 25.89 3.26 -20.48
C PRO A 244 26.16 1.76 -20.34
N PHE A 245 27.31 1.31 -20.87
CA PHE A 245 27.75 -0.07 -20.67
C PHE A 245 28.28 -0.22 -19.25
N CYS A 246 27.99 -1.36 -18.64
CA CYS A 246 28.48 -1.63 -17.31
C CYS A 246 29.96 -2.05 -17.38
N THR A 247 30.72 -1.69 -16.36
CA THR A 247 32.13 -2.03 -16.16
C THR A 247 32.29 -2.67 -14.78
N SER A 248 32.98 -3.82 -14.68
CA SER A 248 33.13 -4.57 -13.42
C SER A 248 34.51 -4.44 -12.77
N VAL A 249 35.43 -3.69 -13.38
CA VAL A 249 36.84 -3.63 -12.95
C VAL A 249 37.30 -2.18 -12.76
N GLY A 250 37.97 -1.92 -11.63
CA GLY A 250 38.62 -0.65 -11.32
C GLY A 250 37.68 0.43 -10.75
N ALA A 251 38.20 1.66 -10.62
CA ALA A 251 37.45 2.83 -10.11
C ALA A 251 36.28 3.26 -11.03
N SER A 252 36.18 2.67 -12.22
CA SER A 252 35.10 2.89 -13.19
C SER A 252 34.00 1.84 -13.08
N ALA A 253 33.89 1.07 -12.00
CA ALA A 253 32.84 0.07 -11.87
C ALA A 253 31.44 0.73 -11.80
N VAL A 254 30.62 0.55 -12.84
CA VAL A 254 29.30 1.19 -12.94
C VAL A 254 28.23 0.14 -13.11
N GLY A 255 27.35 0.02 -12.11
CA GLY A 255 26.06 -0.65 -12.26
C GLY A 255 25.13 0.21 -13.10
N VAL A 256 24.34 -0.39 -13.98
CA VAL A 256 23.44 0.34 -14.89
C VAL A 256 21.99 0.26 -14.40
N PHE A 257 21.73 -0.58 -13.39
CA PHE A 257 20.37 -0.88 -12.95
C PHE A 257 19.71 0.25 -12.14
N TRP A 258 20.48 1.21 -11.63
CA TRP A 258 19.93 2.39 -10.95
C TRP A 258 19.03 3.22 -11.86
N GLN A 259 19.32 3.27 -13.16
CA GLN A 259 18.60 4.12 -14.11
C GLN A 259 17.10 3.78 -14.19
N TYR A 260 16.75 2.50 -14.04
CA TYR A 260 15.38 2.04 -14.18
C TYR A 260 14.47 2.56 -13.07
N TRP A 261 15.01 2.70 -11.85
CA TRP A 261 14.21 3.14 -10.72
C TRP A 261 14.46 4.58 -10.31
N MET A 262 15.55 5.19 -10.76
CA MET A 262 16.00 6.53 -10.38
C MET A 262 14.89 7.59 -10.45
N TYR A 263 14.12 7.66 -11.53
CA TYR A 263 13.05 8.64 -11.67
C TYR A 263 11.99 8.49 -10.58
N SER A 264 11.52 7.26 -10.36
CA SER A 264 10.55 6.95 -9.32
C SER A 264 11.13 7.15 -7.92
N GLY A 265 12.42 6.85 -7.73
CA GLY A 265 13.17 7.06 -6.49
C GLY A 265 13.33 8.54 -6.14
N PHE A 266 13.69 9.39 -7.10
CA PHE A 266 13.79 10.83 -6.89
C PHE A 266 12.44 11.46 -6.60
N ILE A 267 11.40 11.07 -7.33
CA ILE A 267 10.05 11.56 -7.10
C ILE A 267 9.56 11.13 -5.71
N TYR A 268 9.81 9.89 -5.31
CA TYR A 268 9.52 9.42 -3.95
C TYR A 268 10.32 10.17 -2.89
N LEU A 269 11.61 10.44 -3.12
CA LEU A 269 12.44 11.21 -2.18
C LEU A 269 11.96 12.66 -2.05
N ALA A 270 11.72 13.34 -3.17
CA ALA A 270 11.19 14.69 -3.21
C ALA A 270 9.84 14.77 -2.47
N GLU A 271 8.97 13.79 -2.71
CA GLU A 271 7.72 13.62 -1.99
C GLU A 271 7.94 13.45 -0.47
N ARG A 272 8.89 12.62 -0.04
CA ARG A 272 9.20 12.42 1.40
C ARG A 272 9.72 13.71 2.05
N ILE A 273 10.59 14.45 1.35
CA ILE A 273 11.09 15.76 1.81
C ILE A 273 9.94 16.76 1.91
N ALA A 274 9.09 16.85 0.87
CA ALA A 274 7.94 17.75 0.86
C ALA A 274 6.95 17.46 1.99
N ARG A 275 6.73 16.18 2.34
CA ARG A 275 5.89 15.78 3.48
C ARG A 275 6.50 16.19 4.82
N GLU A 276 7.80 16.02 5.01
CA GLU A 276 8.48 16.43 6.25
C GLU A 276 8.45 17.95 6.43
N VAL A 277 8.66 18.72 5.36
CA VAL A 277 8.55 20.19 5.38
C VAL A 277 7.11 20.62 5.73
N ARG A 278 6.10 20.00 5.11
CA ARG A 278 4.68 20.31 5.35
C ARG A 278 4.22 19.89 6.75
N GLY A 279 4.69 18.74 7.23
CA GLY A 279 4.35 18.21 8.55
C GLY A 279 4.91 19.06 9.70
N ARG A 280 6.05 19.73 9.49
CA ARG A 280 6.67 20.64 10.48
C ARG A 280 5.93 21.95 10.70
N HIS A 281 4.93 22.25 9.87
CA HIS A 281 4.06 23.41 10.06
C HIS A 281 3.49 23.42 11.48
N ARG A 282 3.50 24.59 12.12
CA ARG A 282 3.10 24.72 13.52
C ARG A 282 1.63 24.30 13.66
N THR A 283 1.40 23.31 14.51
CA THR A 283 0.09 22.77 14.83
C THR A 283 -0.02 22.70 16.35
N TYR A 284 -1.09 23.25 16.89
CA TYR A 284 -1.33 23.33 18.34
C TYR A 284 -2.54 22.47 18.70
N ILE A 285 -2.38 21.57 19.68
CA ILE A 285 -3.53 20.84 20.23
C ILE A 285 -4.30 21.81 21.12
N THR A 286 -5.56 22.06 20.78
CA THR A 286 -6.45 22.94 21.54
C THR A 286 -7.16 22.17 22.64
N LYS A 287 -7.60 20.95 22.34
CA LYS A 287 -8.41 20.14 23.26
C LYS A 287 -8.23 18.66 22.98
N VAL A 288 -8.26 17.86 24.04
CA VAL A 288 -8.31 16.40 23.97
C VAL A 288 -9.57 15.95 24.69
N ILE A 289 -10.37 15.10 24.06
CA ILE A 289 -11.61 14.57 24.63
C ILE A 289 -11.53 13.04 24.63
N GLN A 290 -11.80 12.45 25.79
CA GLN A 290 -11.87 11.02 25.98
C GLN A 290 -13.33 10.57 25.83
N HIS A 291 -13.60 9.75 24.83
CA HIS A 291 -14.91 9.15 24.60
C HIS A 291 -14.97 7.71 25.14
N PRO A 292 -16.18 7.17 25.35
CA PRO A 292 -16.37 5.75 25.60
C PRO A 292 -15.74 4.86 24.51
N SER A 293 -15.60 3.57 24.80
CA SER A 293 -15.08 2.56 23.85
C SER A 293 -13.63 2.77 23.39
N ASN A 294 -12.78 3.34 24.25
CA ASN A 294 -11.36 3.58 24.00
C ASN A 294 -11.11 4.47 22.78
N VAL A 295 -11.85 5.58 22.67
CA VAL A 295 -11.72 6.57 21.59
C VAL A 295 -11.25 7.91 22.16
N CYS A 296 -10.19 8.47 21.59
CA CYS A 296 -9.67 9.78 21.91
C CYS A 296 -9.92 10.73 20.74
N GLU A 297 -10.58 11.85 20.98
CA GLU A 297 -10.70 12.96 20.05
C GLU A 297 -9.58 13.97 20.32
N ILE A 298 -8.89 14.39 19.26
CA ILE A 298 -7.88 15.43 19.30
C ILE A 298 -8.36 16.59 18.45
N GLN A 299 -8.60 17.74 19.08
CA GLN A 299 -8.86 18.99 18.39
C GLN A 299 -7.56 19.79 18.28
N MET A 300 -7.25 20.25 17.08
CA MET A 300 -6.01 20.94 16.75
C MET A 300 -6.26 22.16 15.88
N LYS A 301 -5.46 23.20 16.08
CA LYS A 301 -5.43 24.38 15.21
C LYS A 301 -4.21 24.30 14.30
N LYS A 302 -4.44 24.33 13.00
CA LYS A 302 -3.41 24.37 11.96
C LYS A 302 -3.62 25.60 11.08
N GLU A 303 -2.69 26.53 11.14
CA GLU A 303 -2.79 27.76 10.34
C GLU A 303 -2.70 27.45 8.83
N HIS A 304 -3.29 28.33 8.02
CA HIS A 304 -3.24 28.29 6.55
C HIS A 304 -3.66 26.95 5.91
N THR A 305 -4.52 26.19 6.58
CA THR A 305 -5.01 24.89 6.09
C THR A 305 -6.48 24.99 5.74
N LYS A 306 -6.84 24.63 4.51
CA LYS A 306 -8.24 24.50 4.06
C LYS A 306 -8.58 23.01 3.97
N THR A 307 -9.68 22.61 4.57
CA THR A 307 -10.16 21.21 4.61
C THR A 307 -11.42 21.06 3.77
N ARG A 308 -11.74 19.81 3.40
CA ARG A 308 -13.03 19.41 2.82
C ARG A 308 -13.57 18.20 3.58
N ALA A 309 -14.88 18.02 3.54
CA ALA A 309 -15.53 16.87 4.15
C ALA A 309 -14.99 15.55 3.55
N GLY A 310 -14.81 14.53 4.41
CA GLY A 310 -14.29 13.22 4.02
C GLY A 310 -12.78 13.13 3.81
N GLN A 311 -12.03 14.23 3.98
CA GLN A 311 -10.56 14.21 3.89
C GLN A 311 -9.92 13.57 5.11
N TYR A 312 -8.65 13.19 4.98
CA TYR A 312 -7.87 12.61 6.07
C TYR A 312 -6.49 13.27 6.16
N ILE A 313 -5.87 13.15 7.34
CA ILE A 313 -4.53 13.66 7.63
C ILE A 313 -3.61 12.55 8.11
N PHE A 314 -2.31 12.77 8.02
CA PHE A 314 -1.31 11.96 8.70
C PHE A 314 -0.83 12.69 9.95
N LEU A 315 -1.01 12.05 11.09
CA LEU A 315 -0.58 12.57 12.38
C LEU A 315 0.67 11.84 12.86
N CYS A 316 1.67 12.61 13.27
CA CYS A 316 2.87 12.14 13.95
C CYS A 316 2.98 12.87 15.29
N CYS A 317 3.33 12.13 16.34
CA CYS A 317 3.57 12.66 17.67
C CYS A 317 5.02 12.33 18.07
N PRO A 318 5.96 13.28 17.93
CA PRO A 318 7.37 13.12 18.32
C PRO A 318 7.61 12.54 19.72
N ALA A 319 6.70 12.79 20.67
CA ALA A 319 6.79 12.22 22.01
C ALA A 319 6.58 10.69 22.07
N VAL A 320 5.95 10.11 21.05
CA VAL A 320 5.73 8.66 20.91
C VAL A 320 6.71 8.09 19.90
N SER A 321 6.79 8.71 18.72
CA SER A 321 7.69 8.30 17.66
C SER A 321 7.98 9.47 16.71
N LEU A 322 9.25 9.67 16.36
CA LEU A 322 9.68 10.71 15.42
C LEU A 322 9.32 10.40 13.96
N TRP A 323 9.17 9.11 13.62
CA TRP A 323 9.15 8.65 12.23
C TRP A 323 7.81 8.05 11.80
N GLN A 324 6.93 7.75 12.75
CA GLN A 324 5.64 7.14 12.47
C GLN A 324 4.57 8.20 12.22
N TYR A 325 4.08 8.22 10.98
CA TYR A 325 2.92 9.02 10.57
C TYR A 325 1.74 8.08 10.32
N HIS A 326 0.65 8.24 11.08
CA HIS A 326 -0.54 7.40 10.98
C HIS A 326 -1.71 8.17 10.37
N PRO A 327 -2.47 7.57 9.43
CA PRO A 327 -3.60 8.24 8.79
C PRO A 327 -4.83 8.25 9.69
N PHE A 328 -5.48 9.40 9.83
CA PHE A 328 -6.77 9.57 10.50
C PHE A 328 -7.68 10.48 9.69
N THR A 329 -8.94 10.08 9.56
CA THR A 329 -9.96 10.88 8.89
C THR A 329 -10.32 12.11 9.72
N LEU A 330 -10.51 13.25 9.05
CA LEU A 330 -10.99 14.46 9.66
C LEU A 330 -12.47 14.30 10.04
N THR A 331 -12.78 14.55 11.30
CA THR A 331 -14.13 14.49 11.85
C THR A 331 -14.76 15.87 12.03
N SER A 332 -13.97 16.93 11.89
CA SER A 332 -14.42 18.31 11.94
C SER A 332 -14.98 18.74 10.58
N ALA A 333 -16.01 19.58 10.60
CA ALA A 333 -16.55 20.17 9.38
C ALA A 333 -15.59 21.26 8.84
N PRO A 334 -15.55 21.51 7.51
CA PRO A 334 -14.71 22.56 6.92
C PRO A 334 -15.00 23.98 7.45
N GLU A 335 -16.20 24.21 7.98
CA GLU A 335 -16.66 25.48 8.53
C GLU A 335 -16.16 25.73 9.97
N GLU A 336 -15.59 24.71 10.63
CA GLU A 336 -15.08 24.85 11.99
C GLU A 336 -13.67 25.48 12.02
N ASP A 337 -13.39 26.30 13.04
CA ASP A 337 -12.09 26.96 13.24
C ASP A 337 -10.97 26.02 13.73
N TYR A 338 -11.27 24.73 13.88
CA TYR A 338 -10.35 23.70 14.34
C TYR A 338 -10.49 22.44 13.48
N ILE A 339 -9.44 21.63 13.49
CA ILE A 339 -9.41 20.33 12.85
C ILE A 339 -9.52 19.28 13.95
N SER A 340 -10.38 18.27 13.78
CA SER A 340 -10.52 17.18 14.75
C SER A 340 -10.29 15.81 14.11
N VAL A 341 -9.75 14.89 14.92
CA VAL A 341 -9.64 13.47 14.57
C VAL A 341 -10.09 12.60 15.73
N HIS A 342 -10.85 11.55 15.43
CA HIS A 342 -11.25 10.51 16.39
C HIS A 342 -10.38 9.26 16.23
N ILE A 343 -9.64 8.92 17.28
CA ILE A 343 -8.66 7.84 17.27
C ILE A 343 -9.11 6.74 18.24
N ARG A 344 -9.38 5.55 17.71
CA ARG A 344 -9.61 4.36 18.54
C ARG A 344 -8.28 3.74 18.97
N CYS A 345 -8.07 3.55 20.27
CA CYS A 345 -6.82 3.08 20.87
C CYS A 345 -6.68 1.55 20.80
N VAL A 346 -6.44 1.02 19.59
CA VAL A 346 -6.33 -0.43 19.33
C VAL A 346 -4.89 -0.92 19.17
N GLY A 347 -4.04 -0.17 18.48
CA GLY A 347 -2.64 -0.51 18.20
C GLY A 347 -1.66 0.16 19.15
N ASP A 348 -0.39 -0.24 19.07
CA ASP A 348 0.69 0.19 19.97
C ASP A 348 0.86 1.72 19.92
N PHE A 349 1.08 2.29 18.73
CA PHE A 349 1.10 3.75 18.54
C PHE A 349 -0.14 4.46 19.10
N THR A 350 -1.36 3.98 18.81
CA THR A 350 -2.59 4.66 19.25
C THR A 350 -2.79 4.60 20.76
N LYS A 351 -2.29 3.54 21.42
CA LYS A 351 -2.31 3.40 22.88
C LYS A 351 -1.28 4.34 23.51
N GLU A 352 -0.05 4.36 23.01
CA GLU A 352 1.00 5.26 23.49
C GLU A 352 0.65 6.74 23.25
N LEU A 353 0.06 7.08 22.11
CA LEU A 353 -0.46 8.42 21.82
C LEU A 353 -1.51 8.82 22.85
N SER A 354 -2.47 7.95 23.15
CA SER A 354 -3.51 8.27 24.14
C SER A 354 -2.94 8.49 25.54
N LYS A 355 -1.92 7.72 25.94
CA LYS A 355 -1.21 7.90 27.21
C LYS A 355 -0.45 9.23 27.24
N ALA A 356 0.25 9.57 26.16
CA ALA A 356 0.99 10.83 26.02
C ALA A 356 0.06 12.05 26.09
N LEU A 357 -1.14 11.94 25.52
CA LEU A 357 -2.19 12.96 25.60
C LEU A 357 -2.90 12.99 26.96
N GLY A 358 -2.72 11.96 27.79
CA GLY A 358 -3.27 11.90 29.12
C GLY A 358 -4.63 11.26 29.28
N CYS A 359 -5.06 10.47 28.30
CA CYS A 359 -6.23 9.63 28.43
C CYS A 359 -5.96 8.52 29.45
N ASP A 360 -6.91 8.31 30.36
CA ASP A 360 -6.83 7.25 31.36
C ASP A 360 -7.92 6.20 31.08
N TRP A 361 -7.49 5.05 30.59
CA TRP A 361 -8.37 3.91 30.27
C TRP A 361 -8.51 2.91 31.43
N SER A 362 -7.81 3.14 32.55
CA SER A 362 -7.71 2.19 33.67
C SER A 362 -8.83 2.33 34.71
N LYS A 363 -9.49 3.49 34.77
CA LYS A 363 -10.65 3.70 35.64
C LYS A 363 -11.79 2.79 35.18
N LYS A 364 -12.03 1.71 35.94
CA LYS A 364 -13.21 0.85 35.79
C LYS A 364 -14.44 1.74 35.80
N ARG A 365 -15.36 1.47 34.86
CA ARG A 365 -16.70 2.05 34.80
C ARG A 365 -17.31 2.04 36.21
N GLU A 366 -17.64 3.20 36.74
CA GLU A 366 -18.49 3.26 37.92
C GLU A 366 -19.85 2.67 37.55
N PRO A 367 -20.37 1.68 38.30
CA PRO A 367 -21.67 1.10 38.03
C PRO A 367 -22.74 2.19 38.24
N GLY A 368 -23.34 2.65 37.13
CA GLY A 368 -24.37 3.70 37.12
C GLY A 368 -23.94 5.06 36.57
N GLY A 369 -22.67 5.24 36.18
CA GLY A 369 -22.20 6.48 35.55
C GLY A 369 -22.62 6.59 34.08
N ASN A 370 -23.16 7.74 33.68
CA ASN A 370 -23.41 8.04 32.27
C ASN A 370 -22.11 7.91 31.45
N ASP A 371 -22.17 7.24 30.29
CA ASP A 371 -21.04 7.02 29.36
C ASP A 371 -20.75 8.33 28.59
N SER A 372 -20.45 9.41 29.33
CA SER A 372 -20.26 10.75 28.78
C SER A 372 -18.80 11.00 28.41
N SER A 373 -18.57 11.63 27.26
CA SER A 373 -17.28 12.14 26.83
C SER A 373 -16.67 13.08 27.87
N LYS A 374 -15.43 12.84 28.28
CA LYS A 374 -14.71 13.65 29.28
C LYS A 374 -13.64 14.48 28.59
N VAL A 375 -13.67 15.79 28.77
CA VAL A 375 -12.55 16.65 28.34
C VAL A 375 -11.35 16.27 29.20
N VAL A 376 -10.24 15.89 28.56
CA VAL A 376 -8.96 15.67 29.23
C VAL A 376 -8.38 17.06 29.54
N GLY A 377 -8.90 17.68 30.61
CA GLY A 377 -8.39 18.94 31.17
C GLY A 377 -7.50 18.67 32.40
N LEU A 378 -6.51 19.48 32.79
CA LEU A 378 -6.36 20.95 32.72
C LEU A 378 -7.51 21.75 33.35
N THR A 379 -8.62 21.10 33.67
CA THR A 379 -9.80 21.69 34.31
C THR A 379 -10.43 20.65 35.23
N GLY A 380 -9.64 20.13 36.16
CA GLY A 380 -10.17 19.60 37.40
C GLY A 380 -10.22 20.75 38.39
N ARG A 381 -11.41 21.17 38.81
CA ARG A 381 -11.56 22.10 39.94
C ARG A 381 -11.21 21.44 41.29
N ASP A 382 -10.93 20.14 41.29
CA ASP A 382 -10.69 19.32 42.49
C ASP A 382 -9.40 18.49 42.40
N SER A 383 -8.25 19.14 42.22
CA SER A 383 -6.97 18.49 42.50
C SER A 383 -5.94 19.53 42.91
N GLU A 384 -5.24 19.27 44.00
CA GLU A 384 -4.12 20.01 44.59
C GLU A 384 -2.88 20.08 43.66
N ILE A 385 -3.08 20.40 42.39
CA ILE A 385 -2.02 20.50 41.38
C ILE A 385 -1.99 21.94 40.88
N ASP A 386 -0.83 22.56 41.06
CA ASP A 386 -0.50 23.93 40.67
C ASP A 386 -0.99 24.25 39.24
N PRO A 387 -1.74 25.35 39.02
CA PRO A 387 -2.17 25.80 37.70
C PRO A 387 -1.02 26.11 36.73
N ALA A 388 0.26 26.09 37.17
CA ALA A 388 1.44 26.11 36.32
C ALA A 388 1.83 24.72 35.76
N ILE A 389 1.42 23.61 36.39
CA ILE A 389 1.56 22.23 35.88
C ILE A 389 0.36 21.92 34.97
N ARG A 390 0.05 22.87 34.08
CA ARG A 390 -0.83 22.60 32.96
C ARG A 390 -0.10 21.59 32.08
N ARG A 391 -0.51 20.32 32.12
CA ARG A 391 0.06 19.22 31.32
C ARG A 391 0.33 19.73 29.91
N VAL A 392 1.62 19.98 29.62
CA VAL A 392 2.03 20.49 28.31
C VAL A 392 1.70 19.39 27.32
N LEU A 393 0.68 19.63 26.50
CA LEU A 393 0.29 18.67 25.49
C LEU A 393 1.45 18.48 24.51
N PRO A 394 1.72 17.24 24.09
CA PRO A 394 2.82 16.98 23.18
C PRO A 394 2.59 17.72 21.87
N ARG A 395 3.69 18.19 21.27
CA ARG A 395 3.64 18.74 19.92
C ARG A 395 3.25 17.63 18.94
N VAL A 396 2.45 17.96 17.94
CA VAL A 396 2.08 17.05 16.84
C VAL A 396 2.48 17.65 15.50
N TYR A 397 2.84 16.78 14.56
CA TYR A 397 3.08 17.09 13.16
C TYR A 397 1.93 16.54 12.33
N VAL A 398 1.41 17.38 11.43
CA VAL A 398 0.22 17.06 10.64
C VAL A 398 0.53 17.27 9.16
N ASP A 399 0.54 16.18 8.41
CA ASP A 399 0.66 16.18 6.95
C ASP A 399 -0.72 15.98 6.31
N GLY A 400 -1.04 16.78 5.28
CA GLY A 400 -2.36 16.85 4.67
C GLY A 400 -3.04 18.23 4.80
N PRO A 401 -4.33 18.33 4.42
CA PRO A 401 -5.25 17.22 4.16
C PRO A 401 -5.04 16.50 2.82
N PHE A 402 -5.43 15.23 2.78
CA PHE A 402 -5.45 14.38 1.60
C PHE A 402 -6.88 13.99 1.24
N GLY A 403 -7.17 13.99 -0.06
CA GLY A 403 -8.50 13.66 -0.55
C GLY A 403 -8.82 12.17 -0.48
N SER A 404 -10.09 11.85 -0.33
CA SER A 404 -10.60 10.48 -0.31
C SER A 404 -11.68 10.26 -1.37
N ALA A 405 -12.07 9.01 -1.61
CA ALA A 405 -13.19 8.67 -2.47
C ALA A 405 -14.53 9.23 -1.93
N SER A 406 -14.63 9.51 -0.63
CA SER A 406 -15.85 10.07 -0.03
C SER A 406 -16.17 11.49 -0.52
N GLU A 407 -15.18 12.23 -1.05
CA GLU A 407 -15.44 13.54 -1.68
C GLU A 407 -16.31 13.45 -2.95
N ASP A 408 -16.42 12.27 -3.56
CA ASP A 408 -17.22 12.09 -4.78
C ASP A 408 -18.73 12.16 -4.51
N VAL A 409 -19.16 12.13 -3.23
CA VAL A 409 -20.56 12.29 -2.82
C VAL A 409 -21.20 13.56 -3.39
N PHE A 410 -20.42 14.64 -3.51
CA PHE A 410 -20.88 15.94 -4.00
C PHE A 410 -21.06 15.99 -5.51
N LYS A 411 -20.66 14.94 -6.24
CA LYS A 411 -20.81 14.85 -7.71
C LYS A 411 -22.16 14.27 -8.12
N TYR A 412 -22.90 13.67 -7.20
CA TYR A 412 -24.17 13.00 -7.47
C TYR A 412 -25.32 13.78 -6.81
N GLU A 413 -26.45 13.89 -7.51
CA GLU A 413 -27.66 14.55 -6.99
C GLU A 413 -28.24 13.81 -5.78
N VAL A 414 -28.24 12.48 -5.83
CA VAL A 414 -28.67 11.62 -4.73
C VAL A 414 -27.51 10.70 -4.36
N SER A 415 -27.13 10.73 -3.09
CA SER A 415 -26.05 9.91 -2.54
C SER A 415 -26.53 9.11 -1.34
N VAL A 416 -26.18 7.82 -1.29
CA VAL A 416 -26.46 6.94 -0.13
C VAL A 416 -25.15 6.67 0.61
N LEU A 417 -25.07 7.15 1.84
CA LEU A 417 -23.90 6.97 2.71
C LEU A 417 -24.09 5.73 3.59
N VAL A 418 -23.25 4.71 3.38
CA VAL A 418 -23.28 3.47 4.16
C VAL A 418 -22.02 3.35 5.00
N GLY A 419 -22.12 3.67 6.28
CA GLY A 419 -21.03 3.55 7.25
C GLY A 419 -21.20 2.33 8.17
N ALA A 420 -20.11 1.64 8.49
CA ALA A 420 -20.11 0.56 9.48
C ALA A 420 -18.85 0.61 10.37
N GLY A 421 -19.04 0.52 11.68
CA GLY A 421 -17.96 0.54 12.67
C GLY A 421 -17.10 1.81 12.54
N ILE A 422 -15.77 1.66 12.55
CA ILE A 422 -14.84 2.80 12.39
C ILE A 422 -14.85 3.40 10.98
N GLY A 423 -15.49 2.73 10.01
CA GLY A 423 -15.66 3.24 8.65
C GLY A 423 -16.72 4.34 8.54
N VAL A 424 -17.44 4.65 9.63
CA VAL A 424 -18.40 5.77 9.67
C VAL A 424 -17.72 7.13 9.81
N THR A 425 -16.49 7.18 10.34
CA THR A 425 -15.77 8.41 10.67
C THR A 425 -15.68 9.49 9.57
N PRO A 426 -15.62 9.17 8.26
CA PRO A 426 -15.65 10.18 7.20
C PRO A 426 -17.00 10.84 6.91
N PHE A 427 -18.10 10.34 7.48
CA PHE A 427 -19.48 10.69 7.14
C PHE A 427 -20.17 11.54 8.21
#